data_AF-W5WCM2-F1
#
_entry.id   AF-W5WCM2-F1
#
_cell.length_a   1.000
_cell.length_b   1.000
_cell.length_c   1.000
_cell.angle_alpha   90.00
_cell.angle_beta   90.00
_cell.angle_gamma   90.00
#
_symmetry.space_group_name_H-M   'P 1'
#
loop_
_entity.id
_entity.type
_entity.pdbx_description
1 polymer ?
#
loop_
_entity_poly.entity_id
_entity_poly.type
_entity_poly.pdbx_seq_one_letter_code
_entity_poly.pdbx_strand_id
1 'polypeptide(L)' 'MSLRGSTARVCLMDIDHYQAYLDGDEYEYHGDFYDVSPIVLEVPYDDHWYLVVDSNNRRITVEYTQIFD' A
#
# COMPACT_ATOMS: atom_id res chain seq x y z
N MET A 1 -18.91 11.32 -1.85
CA MET A 1 -18.89 10.31 -2.93
C MET A 1 -18.13 9.11 -2.37
N SER A 2 -18.81 8.07 -1.88
CA SER A 2 -18.14 6.93 -1.21
C SER A 2 -17.86 5.84 -2.23
N LEU A 3 -16.59 5.46 -2.38
CA LEU A 3 -16.19 4.26 -3.10
C LEU A 3 -16.81 3.05 -2.38
N ARG A 4 -17.88 2.47 -2.95
CA ARG A 4 -18.40 1.18 -2.49
C ARG A 4 -17.44 0.09 -2.94
N GLY A 5 -16.64 -0.38 -1.99
CA GLY A 5 -16.46 -1.81 -1.76
C GLY A 5 -15.69 -2.55 -2.84
N SER A 6 -14.39 -2.33 -2.85
CA SER A 6 -13.50 -3.46 -3.05
C SER A 6 -12.33 -3.32 -2.11
N THR A 7 -12.23 -4.27 -1.19
CA THR A 7 -11.09 -4.40 -0.31
C THR A 7 -9.82 -4.47 -1.17
N ALA A 8 -8.86 -3.60 -0.89
CA ALA A 8 -7.54 -3.63 -1.49
C ALA A 8 -6.52 -3.87 -0.39
N ARG A 9 -5.52 -4.68 -0.68
CA ARG A 9 -4.35 -4.82 0.18
C ARG A 9 -3.43 -3.66 -0.14
N VAL A 10 -3.03 -2.92 0.88
CA VAL A 10 -2.08 -1.83 0.76
C VAL A 10 -0.84 -2.19 1.55
N CYS A 11 0.29 -2.26 0.86
CA CYS A 11 1.57 -2.61 1.44
C CYS A 11 2.55 -1.45 1.25
N LEU A 12 3.13 -0.99 2.36
CA LEU A 12 4.26 -0.06 2.39
C LEU A 12 5.52 -0.84 2.77
N MET A 13 6.49 -0.86 1.88
CA MET A 13 7.71 -1.67 2.00
C MET A 13 8.95 -0.82 1.73
N ASP A 14 10.06 -1.12 2.39
CA ASP A 14 11.36 -0.63 1.96
C ASP A 14 11.83 -1.36 0.68
N ILE A 15 13.02 -1.04 0.20
CA ILE A 15 13.55 -1.64 -1.03
C ILE A 15 13.77 -3.16 -0.91
N ASP A 16 14.22 -3.64 0.25
CA ASP A 16 14.57 -5.05 0.45
C ASP A 16 13.31 -5.92 0.42
N HIS A 17 12.29 -5.51 1.16
CA HIS A 17 10.99 -6.20 1.18
C HIS A 17 10.23 -6.05 -0.14
N TYR A 18 10.38 -4.90 -0.83
CA TYR A 18 9.79 -4.73 -2.15
C TYR A 18 10.43 -5.63 -3.20
N GLN A 19 11.76 -5.84 -3.17
CA GLN A 19 12.40 -6.83 -4.05
C GLN A 19 11.93 -8.25 -3.73
N ALA A 20 11.88 -8.63 -2.44
CA ALA A 20 11.37 -9.93 -2.03
C ALA A 20 9.92 -10.16 -2.49
N TYR A 21 9.07 -9.12 -2.45
CA TYR A 21 7.71 -9.17 -3.01
C TYR A 21 7.70 -9.45 -4.52
N LEU A 22 8.61 -8.85 -5.30
CA LEU A 22 8.71 -9.07 -6.74
C LEU A 22 9.22 -10.48 -7.08
N ASP A 23 10.18 -10.98 -6.29
CA ASP A 23 10.80 -12.29 -6.48
C ASP A 23 9.92 -13.43 -5.93
N GLY A 24 8.89 -13.12 -5.14
CA GLY A 24 7.97 -14.07 -4.53
C GLY A 24 8.53 -14.74 -3.26
N ASP A 25 9.53 -14.11 -2.65
CA ASP A 25 10.17 -14.52 -1.40
C ASP A 25 9.39 -14.01 -0.17
N GLU A 26 9.89 -14.30 1.03
CA GLU A 26 9.33 -13.80 2.27
C GLU A 26 9.57 -12.28 2.41
N TYR A 27 8.50 -11.53 2.67
CA TYR A 27 8.55 -10.08 2.84
C TYR A 27 7.65 -9.62 3.98
N GLU A 28 8.02 -8.48 4.58
CA GLU A 28 7.23 -7.76 5.56
C GLU A 28 6.72 -6.44 4.97
N TYR A 29 5.63 -5.91 5.51
CA TYR A 29 5.09 -4.63 5.07
C TYR A 29 4.30 -3.94 6.17
N HIS A 30 4.23 -2.61 6.10
CA HIS A 30 3.32 -1.81 6.88
C HIS A 30 2.03 -1.58 6.09
N GLY A 31 0.89 -1.90 6.69
CA GLY A 31 -0.42 -1.75 6.05
C GLY A 31 -1.34 -2.94 6.32
N ASP A 32 -2.47 -2.97 5.63
CA ASP A 32 -3.53 -3.96 5.81
C ASP A 32 -4.46 -3.97 4.58
N PHE A 33 -5.56 -4.71 4.69
CA PHE A 33 -6.69 -4.70 3.80
C PHE A 33 -7.65 -3.56 4.16
N TYR A 34 -7.86 -2.65 3.21
CA TYR A 34 -8.75 -1.50 3.38
C TYR A 34 -9.89 -1.53 2.37
N ASP A 35 -11.12 -1.31 2.84
CA ASP A 35 -12.32 -1.16 2.01
C ASP A 35 -12.88 0.28 2.02
N VAL A 36 -12.18 1.19 2.69
CA VAL A 36 -12.49 2.63 2.82
C VAL A 36 -11.29 3.48 2.43
N SER A 37 -11.56 4.71 1.97
CA SER A 37 -10.56 5.69 1.55
C SER A 37 -11.03 7.11 1.92
N PRO A 38 -10.14 8.04 2.33
CA PRO A 38 -8.67 7.90 2.39
C PRO A 38 -8.19 7.09 3.60
N ILE A 39 -6.98 6.55 3.48
CA ILE A 39 -6.21 5.96 4.59
C ILE A 39 -4.92 6.76 4.78
N VAL A 40 -4.40 6.76 6.00
CA VAL A 40 -3.10 7.35 6.34
C VAL A 40 -2.18 6.21 6.76
N LEU A 41 -1.01 6.13 6.14
CA LEU A 41 0.04 5.17 6.47
C LEU A 41 1.16 5.93 7.16
N GLU A 42 1.55 5.48 8.35
CA GLU A 42 2.70 6.02 9.05
C GLU A 42 3.98 5.44 8.45
N VAL A 43 4.91 6.32 8.10
CA VAL A 43 6.24 5.94 7.65
C VAL A 43 7.11 5.74 8.89
N PRO A 44 7.63 4.52 9.14
CA PRO A 44 8.33 4.20 10.40
C PRO A 44 9.62 5.01 10.61
N TYR A 45 10.32 5.33 9.53
CA TYR A 45 11.55 6.11 9.51
C TYR A 45 11.82 6.66 8.10
N ASP A 46 12.66 7.69 8.03
CA ASP A 46 13.05 8.34 6.77
C ASP A 46 13.80 7.36 5.85
N ASP A 47 13.15 6.95 4.76
CA ASP A 47 13.75 6.12 3.71
C ASP A 47 12.93 6.21 2.40
N HIS A 48 13.34 5.45 1.38
CA HIS A 48 12.60 5.24 0.15
C HIS A 48 11.61 4.10 0.33
N TRP A 49 10.33 4.46 0.34
CA TRP A 49 9.23 3.51 0.50
C TRP A 49 8.51 3.23 -0.81
N TYR A 50 8.16 1.98 -1.02
CA TYR A 50 7.40 1.47 -2.14
C TYR A 50 5.97 1.17 -1.67
N LEU A 51 4.98 1.76 -2.36
CA LEU A 51 3.56 1.52 -2.10
C LEU A 51 3.00 0.55 -3.13
N VAL A 52 2.61 -0.64 -2.68
CA VAL A 52 1.90 -1.63 -3.48
C VAL A 52 0.42 -1.61 -3.09
N VAL A 53 -0.46 -1.50 -4.09
CA VAL A 53 -1.91 -1.63 -3.91
C VAL A 53 -2.39 -2.77 -4.81
N ASP A 54 -2.75 -3.90 -4.19
CA ASP A 54 -3.15 -5.11 -4.91
C ASP A 54 -4.40 -5.76 -4.30
N SER A 55 -4.76 -6.96 -4.74
CA SER A 55 -5.88 -7.78 -4.21
C SER A 55 -7.31 -7.40 -4.62
N ASN A 56 -7.51 -6.50 -5.58
CA ASN A 56 -8.81 -6.34 -6.24
C ASN A 56 -8.83 -7.08 -7.58
N ASN A 57 -9.83 -7.94 -7.81
CA ASN A 57 -10.06 -8.58 -9.12
C ASN A 57 -10.62 -7.60 -10.18
N ARG A 58 -10.87 -6.35 -9.79
CA ARG A 58 -11.33 -5.24 -10.63
C ARG A 58 -10.24 -4.18 -10.74
N ARG A 59 -10.33 -3.38 -11.80
CA ARG A 59 -9.48 -2.20 -11.98
C ARG A 59 -9.59 -1.27 -10.77
N ILE A 60 -8.47 -1.02 -10.12
CA ILE A 60 -8.35 -0.03 -9.04
C ILE A 60 -7.86 1.29 -9.65
N THR A 61 -8.45 2.41 -9.23
CA THR A 61 -7.87 3.74 -9.42
C THR A 61 -7.28 4.17 -8.09
N VAL A 62 -6.00 4.52 -8.08
CA VAL A 62 -5.29 4.98 -6.88
C VAL A 62 -5.00 6.47 -7.02
N GLU A 63 -5.49 7.26 -6.06
CA GLU A 63 -5.08 8.64 -5.85
C GLU A 63 -4.26 8.67 -4.57
N TYR A 64 -3.07 9.28 -4.60
CA TYR A 64 -2.22 9.43 -3.42
C TYR A 64 -1.82 10.89 -3.24
N THR A 65 -1.59 11.28 -1.99
CA THR A 65 -1.08 12.60 -1.62
C THR A 65 0.00 12.39 -0.58
N GLN A 66 1.18 12.95 -0.81
CA GLN A 66 2.23 13.01 0.20
C GLN A 66 1.93 14.18 1.13
N ILE A 67 1.76 13.87 2.41
CA ILE A 67 1.59 14.85 3.47
C ILE A 67 2.97 15.04 4.09
N PHE A 68 3.46 16.27 4.06
CA PHE A 68 4.64 16.69 4.80
C PHE A 68 4.17 17.54 5.97
N ASP A 69 4.76 17.35 7.16
CA ASP A 69 4.62 18.30 8.28
C ASP A 69 5.40 19.60 8.01
#